data_AF-A0A3M1HA84-F1
#
_entry.id   AF-A0A3M1HA84-F1
#
_cell.length_a   1.000
_cell.length_b   1.000
_cell.length_c   1.000
_cell.angle_alpha   90.00
_cell.angle_beta   90.00
_cell.angle_gamma   90.00
#
_symmetry.space_group_name_H-M   'P 1'
#
loop_
_entity.id
_entity.type
_entity.pdbx_description
1 polymer ?
#
loop_
_entity_poly.entity_id
_entity_poly.type
_entity_poly.pdbx_seq_one_letter_code
_entity_poly.pdbx_strand_id
1 'polypeptide(L)'
;MPKPLKIHLIILYSLLALSLLLNFLLLWQWWQFRRQALQVVQTVQPVVQQGLAQAVSDLQAFEQSTIHFDVALNQPVPVQAEIPLRQSLDVPIQTTVPIRQNIQTTVMIDPLGTGLTVPVDINAPIDLEVPIDTVVPVSIDQTFPVSTTVSMDLTVPVDIRVAETDLAGYIARLRATLQALEQVVSGAE
;
A
#
# COMPACT_ATOMS: atom_id res chain seq x y z
N MET A 1 101.42 -5.59 54.01
CA MET A 1 100.61 -6.76 53.61
C MET A 1 99.77 -7.13 54.83
N PRO A 2 98.41 -7.18 54.85
CA PRO A 2 97.47 -7.65 53.82
C PRO A 2 96.33 -6.64 53.51
N LYS A 3 96.09 -6.28 52.24
CA LYS A 3 94.97 -5.39 51.85
C LYS A 3 94.13 -5.76 50.61
N PRO A 4 94.34 -6.86 49.85
CA PRO A 4 93.45 -7.17 48.72
C PRO A 4 92.13 -7.81 49.16
N LEU A 5 92.10 -8.59 50.25
CA LEU A 5 90.91 -9.36 50.66
C LEU A 5 89.73 -8.47 51.07
N LYS A 6 89.99 -7.31 51.69
CA LYS A 6 88.93 -6.38 52.14
C LYS A 6 88.21 -5.70 50.96
N ILE A 7 88.93 -5.41 49.88
CA ILE A 7 88.36 -4.75 48.69
C ILE A 7 87.42 -5.70 47.95
N HIS A 8 87.83 -6.95 47.76
CA HIS A 8 86.97 -7.96 47.12
C HIS A 8 85.69 -8.25 47.93
N LEU A 9 85.77 -8.19 49.26
CA LEU A 9 84.62 -8.36 50.15
C LEU A 9 83.62 -7.20 50.03
N ILE A 10 84.09 -5.96 49.92
CA ILE A 10 83.25 -4.78 49.67
C ILE A 10 82.57 -4.88 48.30
N ILE A 11 83.32 -5.27 47.27
CA ILE A 11 82.78 -5.46 45.92
C ILE A 11 81.71 -6.56 45.91
N LEU A 12 81.96 -7.71 46.57
CA LEU A 12 81.00 -8.79 46.69
C LEU A 12 79.72 -8.36 47.40
N TYR A 13 79.82 -7.62 48.52
CA TYR A 13 78.64 -7.09 49.21
C TYR A 13 77.89 -6.06 48.38
N SER A 14 78.58 -5.21 47.63
CA SER A 14 77.94 -4.24 46.74
C SER A 14 77.16 -4.93 45.61
N LEU A 15 77.73 -5.99 45.03
CA LEU A 15 77.08 -6.82 44.02
C LEU A 15 75.91 -7.61 44.60
N LEU A 16 76.05 -8.15 45.81
CA LEU A 16 74.97 -8.86 46.51
C LEU A 16 73.80 -7.91 46.80
N ALA A 17 74.09 -6.72 47.30
CA ALA A 17 73.08 -5.70 47.58
C ALA A 17 72.38 -5.24 46.29
N LEU A 18 73.14 -5.04 45.21
CA LEU A 18 72.59 -4.69 43.89
C LEU A 18 71.70 -5.82 43.34
N SER A 19 72.14 -7.07 43.45
CA SER A 19 71.36 -8.25 43.04
C SER A 19 70.06 -8.39 43.83
N LEU A 20 70.12 -8.25 45.17
CA LEU A 20 68.95 -8.30 46.03
C LEU A 20 67.96 -7.18 45.71
N LEU A 21 68.46 -5.95 45.50
CA LEU A 21 67.62 -4.81 45.16
C LEU A 21 66.96 -4.98 43.79
N LEU A 22 67.69 -5.51 42.80
CA LEU A 22 67.14 -5.82 41.48
C LEU A 22 66.05 -6.91 41.57
N ASN A 23 66.32 -8.00 42.29
CA ASN A 23 65.34 -9.08 42.49
C ASN A 23 64.10 -8.59 43.26
N PHE A 24 64.29 -7.77 44.28
CA PHE A 24 63.18 -7.15 45.02
C PHE A 24 62.33 -6.25 44.13
N LEU A 25 62.96 -5.42 43.28
CA LEU A 25 62.25 -4.59 42.30
C LEU A 25 61.45 -5.44 41.31
N LEU A 26 62.02 -6.54 40.81
CA LEU A 26 61.32 -7.46 39.89
C LEU A 26 60.11 -8.11 40.56
N LEU A 27 60.26 -8.59 41.80
CA LEU A 27 59.17 -9.18 42.57
C LEU A 27 58.09 -8.15 42.90
N TRP A 28 58.48 -6.94 43.27
CA TRP A 28 57.56 -5.84 43.51
C TRP A 28 56.78 -5.51 42.24
N GLN A 29 57.45 -5.34 41.10
CA GLN A 29 56.80 -5.06 39.82
C GLN A 29 55.80 -6.16 39.44
N TRP A 30 56.17 -7.43 39.60
CA TRP A 30 55.27 -8.56 39.37
C TRP A 30 54.05 -8.55 40.28
N TRP A 31 54.24 -8.25 41.56
CA TRP A 31 53.14 -8.18 42.51
C TRP A 31 52.18 -7.02 42.18
N GLN A 32 52.71 -5.88 41.74
CA GLN A 32 51.89 -4.77 41.26
C GLN A 32 51.07 -5.16 40.02
N PHE A 33 51.70 -5.79 39.03
CA PHE A 33 51.04 -6.23 37.80
C PHE A 33 49.91 -7.23 38.08
N ARG A 34 50.14 -8.21 38.96
CA ARG A 34 49.12 -9.18 39.37
C ARG A 34 47.90 -8.50 40.01
N ARG A 35 48.11 -7.49 40.86
CA ARG A 35 46.99 -6.77 41.51
C ARG A 35 46.17 -5.97 40.50
N GLN A 36 46.82 -5.32 39.54
CA GLN A 36 46.15 -4.61 38.46
C GLN A 36 45.34 -5.57 37.56
N ALA A 37 45.91 -6.71 37.19
CA ALA A 37 45.23 -7.72 36.38
C ALA A 37 43.98 -8.28 37.08
N LEU A 38 44.05 -8.56 38.39
CA LEU A 38 42.90 -9.05 39.16
C LEU A 38 41.79 -8.00 39.28
N GLN A 39 42.14 -6.71 39.43
CA GLN A 39 41.16 -5.62 39.48
C GLN A 39 40.40 -5.45 38.16
N VAL A 40 41.09 -5.57 37.02
CA VAL A 40 40.44 -5.51 35.69
C VAL A 40 39.44 -6.64 35.52
N VAL A 41 39.80 -7.88 35.90
CA VAL A 41 38.87 -9.01 35.80
C VAL A 41 37.64 -8.79 36.70
N GLN A 42 37.84 -8.39 37.95
CA GLN A 42 36.73 -8.19 38.91
C GLN A 42 35.78 -7.04 38.54
N THR A 43 36.27 -6.04 37.79
CA THR A 43 35.45 -4.90 37.38
C THR A 43 34.78 -5.11 36.03
N VAL A 44 35.45 -5.77 35.09
CA VAL A 44 34.95 -5.97 33.72
C VAL A 44 34.01 -7.17 33.63
N GLN A 45 34.28 -8.25 34.35
CA GLN A 45 33.47 -9.46 34.34
C GLN A 45 31.97 -9.20 34.63
N PRO A 46 31.56 -8.47 35.70
CA PRO A 46 30.15 -8.23 35.96
C PRO A 46 29.49 -7.33 34.90
N VAL A 47 30.23 -6.37 34.32
CA VAL A 47 29.72 -5.50 33.25
C VAL A 47 29.44 -6.30 31.99
N VAL A 48 30.35 -7.20 31.62
CA VAL A 48 30.17 -8.08 30.46
C VAL A 48 29.01 -9.06 30.70
N GLN A 49 28.92 -9.67 31.88
CA GLN A 49 27.81 -10.58 32.22
C GLN A 49 26.46 -9.88 32.15
N GLN A 50 26.35 -8.70 32.76
CA GLN A 50 25.12 -7.91 32.71
C GLN A 50 24.75 -7.51 31.28
N GLY A 51 25.74 -7.10 30.47
CA GLY A 51 25.52 -6.77 29.06
C GLY A 51 25.04 -7.97 28.24
N LEU A 52 25.60 -9.17 28.46
CA LEU A 52 25.19 -10.39 27.77
C LEU A 52 23.79 -10.85 28.21
N ALA A 53 23.50 -10.84 29.51
CA ALA A 53 22.18 -11.17 30.03
C ALA A 53 21.11 -10.21 29.49
N GLN A 54 21.42 -8.91 29.44
CA GLN A 54 20.54 -7.90 28.85
C GLN A 54 20.32 -8.17 27.36
N ALA A 55 21.38 -8.42 26.59
CA ALA A 55 21.26 -8.71 25.16
C ALA A 55 20.40 -9.96 24.88
N VAL A 56 20.55 -11.01 25.70
CA VAL A 56 19.71 -12.22 25.62
C VAL A 56 18.24 -11.89 25.90
N SER A 57 17.98 -11.09 26.93
CA SER A 57 16.63 -10.64 27.27
C SER A 57 16.01 -9.77 26.17
N ASP A 58 16.77 -8.82 25.63
CA ASP A 58 16.32 -7.92 24.55
C ASP A 58 16.00 -8.71 23.28
N LEU A 59 16.82 -9.69 22.93
CA LEU A 59 16.55 -10.60 21.81
C LEU A 59 15.29 -11.42 22.02
N GLN A 60 15.04 -11.90 23.24
CA GLN A 60 13.81 -12.63 23.57
C GLN A 60 12.57 -11.72 23.50
N ALA A 61 12.68 -10.48 23.96
CA ALA A 61 11.61 -9.49 23.83
C ALA A 61 11.34 -9.16 22.35
N PHE A 62 12.40 -9.03 21.55
CA PHE A 62 12.28 -8.80 20.11
C PHE A 62 11.66 -9.99 19.38
N GLU A 63 12.01 -11.23 19.74
CA GLU A 63 11.40 -12.44 19.18
C GLU A 63 9.86 -12.47 19.40
N GLN A 64 9.40 -11.96 20.53
CA GLN A 64 7.98 -11.88 20.88
C GLN A 64 7.28 -10.62 20.34
N SER A 65 8.00 -9.74 19.65
CA SER A 65 7.44 -8.50 19.12
C SER A 65 6.70 -8.70 17.79
N THR A 66 5.84 -7.74 17.49
CA THR A 66 5.14 -7.64 16.20
C THR A 66 5.67 -6.43 15.46
N ILE A 67 6.00 -6.61 14.18
CA ILE A 67 6.40 -5.53 13.29
C ILE A 67 5.16 -5.08 12.50
N HIS A 68 4.86 -3.79 12.59
CA HIS A 68 3.70 -3.17 11.96
C HIS A 68 4.12 -2.36 10.73
N PHE A 69 3.48 -2.62 9.59
CA PHE A 69 3.70 -1.86 8.36
C PHE A 69 2.38 -1.53 7.68
N ASP A 70 2.22 -0.28 7.25
CA ASP A 70 1.10 0.16 6.43
C ASP A 70 1.48 0.10 4.95
N VAL A 71 0.87 -0.81 4.21
CA VAL A 71 1.09 -0.93 2.76
C VAL A 71 0.03 -0.13 2.03
N ALA A 72 0.45 0.96 1.38
CA ALA A 72 -0.42 1.75 0.52
C ALA A 72 -0.53 1.10 -0.87
N LEU A 73 -1.75 0.73 -1.25
CA LEU A 73 -2.08 0.20 -2.57
C LEU A 73 -2.91 1.25 -3.32
N ASN A 74 -2.38 1.72 -4.45
CA ASN A 74 -3.13 2.53 -5.40
C ASN A 74 -3.41 1.67 -6.63
N GLN A 75 -4.68 1.30 -6.83
CA GLN A 75 -5.08 0.47 -7.96
C GLN A 75 -6.13 1.18 -8.81
N PRO A 76 -5.88 1.35 -10.12
CA PRO A 76 -6.90 1.82 -11.05
C PRO A 76 -7.92 0.70 -11.31
N VAL A 77 -9.20 0.98 -11.01
CA VAL A 77 -10.31 0.07 -11.30
C VAL A 77 -11.07 0.61 -12.51
N PRO A 78 -11.09 -0.12 -13.64
CA PRO A 78 -11.88 0.27 -14.80
C PRO A 78 -13.35 0.00 -14.51
N VAL A 79 -14.20 1.01 -14.73
CA VAL A 79 -15.65 0.91 -14.66
C VAL A 79 -16.21 1.08 -16.06
N GLN A 80 -16.93 0.06 -16.52
CA GLN A 80 -17.61 0.04 -17.80
C GLN A 80 -19.10 -0.11 -17.53
N ALA A 81 -19.90 0.81 -18.06
CA ALA A 81 -21.35 0.80 -17.93
C ALA A 81 -22.00 1.18 -19.25
N GLU A 82 -23.16 0.60 -19.51
CA GLU A 82 -24.01 0.94 -20.65
C GLU A 82 -25.27 1.63 -20.12
N ILE A 83 -25.49 2.88 -20.53
CA ILE A 83 -26.65 3.67 -20.09
C ILE A 83 -27.68 3.66 -21.23
N PRO A 84 -28.83 2.97 -21.07
CA PRO A 84 -29.89 3.01 -22.05
C PRO A 84 -30.68 4.32 -21.93
N LEU A 85 -30.83 5.03 -23.05
CA LEU A 85 -31.66 6.20 -23.19
C LEU A 85 -32.87 5.85 -24.06
N ARG A 86 -34.06 5.88 -23.46
CA ARG A 86 -35.33 5.68 -24.15
C ARG A 86 -36.17 6.94 -24.05
N GLN A 87 -36.42 7.57 -25.19
CA GLN A 87 -37.24 8.77 -25.27
C GLN A 87 -38.33 8.58 -26.32
N SER A 88 -39.54 9.03 -26.00
CA SER A 88 -40.63 9.17 -26.97
C SER A 88 -40.87 10.65 -27.21
N LEU A 89 -40.93 11.04 -28.48
CA LEU A 89 -41.27 12.38 -28.91
C LEU A 89 -42.49 12.31 -29.82
N ASP A 90 -43.53 13.05 -29.46
CA ASP A 90 -44.72 13.20 -30.28
C ASP A 90 -44.54 14.41 -31.19
N VAL A 91 -44.47 14.17 -32.51
CA VAL A 91 -44.30 15.23 -33.51
C VAL A 91 -45.67 15.55 -34.11
N PRO A 92 -46.25 16.73 -33.82
CA PRO A 92 -47.51 17.14 -34.45
C PRO A 92 -47.26 17.56 -35.89
N ILE A 93 -48.07 17.03 -36.81
CA ILE A 93 -48.10 17.40 -38.21
C ILE A 93 -49.44 18.05 -38.47
N GLN A 94 -49.40 19.36 -38.75
CA GLN A 94 -50.56 20.15 -39.12
C GLN A 94 -50.35 20.67 -40.54
N THR A 95 -51.15 20.17 -41.47
CA THR A 95 -51.10 20.60 -42.87
C THR A 95 -52.49 20.59 -43.48
N THR A 96 -52.70 21.36 -44.54
CA THR A 96 -53.98 21.40 -45.26
C THR A 96 -53.72 20.95 -46.69
N VAL A 97 -54.49 19.96 -47.14
CA VAL A 97 -54.42 19.47 -48.52
C VAL A 97 -55.59 20.06 -49.31
N PRO A 98 -55.34 20.90 -50.33
CA PRO A 98 -56.40 21.42 -51.18
C PRO A 98 -56.82 20.38 -52.22
N ILE A 99 -58.12 20.11 -52.31
CA ILE A 99 -58.74 19.27 -53.32
C ILE A 99 -59.59 20.17 -54.22
N ARG A 100 -59.16 20.32 -55.47
CA ARG A 100 -59.90 21.07 -56.49
C ARG A 100 -60.35 20.13 -57.58
N GLN A 101 -61.66 19.94 -57.71
CA GLN A 101 -62.25 19.05 -58.71
C GLN A 101 -63.44 19.74 -59.36
N ASN A 102 -63.65 19.51 -60.65
CA ASN A 102 -64.83 19.99 -61.35
C ASN A 102 -65.73 18.80 -61.70
N ILE A 103 -66.94 18.76 -61.16
CA ILE A 103 -67.89 17.69 -61.44
C ILE A 103 -68.89 18.18 -62.47
N GLN A 104 -69.01 17.44 -63.57
CA GLN A 104 -70.02 17.65 -64.59
C GLN A 104 -71.13 16.62 -64.39
N THR A 105 -72.37 17.09 -64.20
CA THR A 105 -73.55 16.22 -64.07
C THR A 105 -74.73 16.82 -64.81
N THR A 106 -75.58 15.98 -65.40
CA THR A 106 -76.82 16.42 -66.05
C THR A 106 -77.98 16.14 -65.11
N VAL A 107 -78.79 17.15 -64.82
CA VAL A 107 -80.00 17.02 -63.98
C VAL A 107 -81.23 17.32 -64.83
N MET A 108 -82.27 16.50 -64.68
CA MET A 108 -83.55 16.70 -65.37
C MET A 108 -84.45 17.59 -64.51
N ILE A 109 -84.89 18.74 -65.03
CA ILE A 109 -85.79 19.66 -64.31
C ILE A 109 -87.13 19.82 -65.04
N ASP A 110 -88.23 19.92 -64.29
CA ASP A 110 -89.56 20.29 -64.78
C ASP A 110 -89.96 21.65 -64.17
N PRO A 111 -89.71 22.76 -64.87
CA PRO A 111 -89.89 24.10 -64.32
C PRO A 111 -91.35 24.52 -64.19
N LEU A 112 -92.29 23.82 -64.84
CA LEU A 112 -93.70 24.21 -64.92
C LEU A 112 -94.65 23.19 -64.28
N GLY A 113 -94.12 22.07 -63.77
CA GLY A 113 -94.91 20.99 -63.17
C GLY A 113 -95.86 20.31 -64.17
N THR A 114 -95.54 20.39 -65.45
CA THR A 114 -96.38 19.91 -66.56
C THR A 114 -95.99 18.52 -67.04
N GLY A 115 -94.98 17.88 -66.43
CA GLY A 115 -94.46 16.57 -66.80
C GLY A 115 -93.46 16.59 -67.96
N LEU A 116 -93.07 17.77 -68.46
CA LEU A 116 -92.07 17.92 -69.51
C LEU A 116 -90.70 18.24 -68.88
N THR A 117 -89.81 17.25 -68.83
CA THR A 117 -88.47 17.41 -68.24
C THR A 117 -87.43 17.86 -69.27
N VAL A 118 -86.59 18.84 -68.90
CA VAL A 118 -85.49 19.33 -69.73
C VAL A 118 -84.14 18.96 -69.07
N PRO A 119 -83.17 18.41 -69.82
CA PRO A 119 -81.83 18.15 -69.30
C PRO A 119 -81.07 19.47 -69.15
N VAL A 120 -80.45 19.66 -68.00
CA VAL A 120 -79.57 20.80 -67.73
C VAL A 120 -78.23 20.26 -67.27
N ASP A 121 -77.18 20.61 -68.01
CA ASP A 121 -75.80 20.30 -67.62
C ASP A 121 -75.33 21.30 -66.57
N ILE A 122 -74.86 20.76 -65.46
CA ILE A 122 -74.36 21.54 -64.33
C ILE A 122 -72.89 21.17 -64.16
N ASN A 123 -72.05 22.20 -64.19
CA ASN A 123 -70.64 22.09 -63.87
C ASN A 123 -70.41 22.72 -62.50
N ALA A 124 -70.12 21.88 -61.51
CA ALA A 124 -69.94 22.31 -60.13
C ALA A 124 -68.46 22.20 -59.74
N PRO A 125 -67.74 23.32 -59.55
CA PRO A 125 -66.41 23.29 -58.98
C PRO A 125 -66.51 22.98 -57.48
N ILE A 126 -65.76 21.99 -57.04
CA ILE A 126 -65.53 21.67 -55.64
C ILE A 126 -64.13 22.15 -55.31
N ASP A 127 -64.04 23.10 -54.38
CA ASP A 127 -62.81 23.49 -53.71
C ASP A 127 -62.96 23.12 -52.24
N LEU A 128 -62.17 22.13 -51.82
CA LEU A 128 -62.22 21.58 -50.48
C LEU A 128 -60.82 21.63 -49.86
N GLU A 129 -60.70 22.29 -48.73
CA GLU A 129 -59.52 22.24 -47.89
C GLU A 129 -59.70 21.17 -46.83
N VAL A 130 -58.88 20.11 -46.90
CA VAL A 130 -58.91 19.04 -45.90
C VAL A 130 -57.76 19.26 -44.91
N PRO A 131 -58.05 19.61 -43.65
CA PRO A 131 -57.01 19.70 -42.62
C PRO A 131 -56.58 18.28 -42.21
N ILE A 132 -55.27 18.08 -42.16
CA ILE A 132 -54.62 16.91 -41.58
C ILE A 132 -53.99 17.36 -40.28
N ASP A 133 -54.52 16.83 -39.17
CA ASP A 133 -53.93 16.97 -37.84
C ASP A 133 -53.62 15.56 -37.34
N THR A 134 -52.33 15.23 -37.31
CA THR A 134 -51.88 13.92 -36.86
C THR A 134 -50.64 14.07 -35.99
N VAL A 135 -50.50 13.18 -35.01
CA VAL A 135 -49.35 13.12 -34.14
C VAL A 135 -48.61 11.84 -34.44
N VAL A 136 -47.35 11.96 -34.86
CA VAL A 136 -46.49 10.82 -35.15
C VAL A 136 -45.57 10.59 -33.95
N PRO A 137 -45.67 9.43 -33.27
CA PRO A 137 -44.74 9.09 -32.20
C PRO A 137 -43.39 8.67 -32.80
N VAL A 138 -42.32 9.28 -32.31
CA VAL A 138 -40.93 8.93 -32.65
C VAL A 138 -40.27 8.39 -31.39
N SER A 139 -39.78 7.15 -31.45
CA SER A 139 -39.03 6.55 -30.35
C SER A 139 -37.53 6.57 -30.63
N ILE A 140 -36.76 7.06 -29.68
CA ILE A 140 -35.30 7.04 -29.67
C ILE A 140 -34.89 6.00 -28.63
N ASP A 141 -34.24 4.93 -29.08
CA ASP A 141 -33.59 3.94 -28.22
C ASP A 141 -32.09 3.92 -28.55
N GLN A 142 -31.28 4.45 -27.65
CA GLN A 142 -29.84 4.54 -27.80
C GLN A 142 -29.16 4.06 -26.53
N THR A 143 -28.00 3.41 -26.68
CA THR A 143 -27.19 2.96 -25.56
C THR A 143 -25.85 3.68 -25.62
N PHE A 144 -25.49 4.37 -24.54
CA PHE A 144 -24.24 5.10 -24.43
C PHE A 144 -23.24 4.30 -23.58
N PRO A 145 -22.08 3.91 -24.13
CA PRO A 145 -21.03 3.29 -23.34
C PRO A 145 -20.29 4.36 -22.53
N VAL A 146 -20.15 4.11 -21.24
CA VAL A 146 -19.34 4.92 -20.32
C VAL A 146 -18.18 4.05 -19.86
N SER A 147 -16.96 4.52 -20.13
CA SER A 147 -15.72 3.90 -19.64
C SER A 147 -14.93 4.92 -18.86
N THR A 148 -14.74 4.67 -17.57
CA THR A 148 -13.93 5.52 -16.69
C THR A 148 -13.00 4.67 -15.85
N THR A 149 -11.94 5.29 -15.31
CA THR A 149 -11.04 4.64 -14.37
C THR A 149 -11.15 5.37 -13.05
N VAL A 150 -11.48 4.64 -11.99
CA VAL A 150 -11.51 5.18 -10.63
C VAL A 150 -10.28 4.66 -9.90
N SER A 151 -9.52 5.56 -9.27
CA SER A 151 -8.41 5.17 -8.41
C SER A 151 -8.93 4.75 -7.05
N MET A 152 -8.55 3.56 -6.61
CA MET A 152 -8.81 3.09 -5.25
C MET A 152 -7.52 3.19 -4.44
N ASP A 153 -7.55 4.03 -3.40
CA ASP A 153 -6.48 4.15 -2.42
C ASP A 153 -6.83 3.32 -1.19
N LEU A 154 -6.11 2.22 -0.99
CA LEU A 154 -6.29 1.31 0.14
C LEU A 154 -5.00 1.24 0.95
N THR A 155 -5.09 1.51 2.25
CA THR A 155 -4.00 1.23 3.19
C THR A 155 -4.31 -0.07 3.91
N VAL A 156 -3.48 -1.09 3.68
CA VAL A 156 -3.60 -2.39 4.35
C VAL A 156 -2.57 -2.46 5.47
N PRO A 157 -2.99 -2.52 6.75
CA PRO A 157 -2.08 -2.78 7.85
C PRO A 157 -1.63 -4.24 7.80
N VAL A 158 -0.32 -4.46 7.91
CA VAL A 158 0.30 -5.78 7.95
C VAL A 158 1.05 -5.93 9.26
N ASP A 159 0.63 -6.92 10.04
CA ASP A 159 1.21 -7.26 11.33
C ASP A 159 2.03 -8.56 11.20
N ILE A 160 3.34 -8.47 11.36
CA ILE A 160 4.25 -9.61 11.24
C ILE A 160 4.82 -9.94 12.61
N ARG A 161 4.40 -11.07 13.18
CA ARG A 161 4.98 -11.59 14.43
C ARG A 161 6.38 -12.13 14.16
N VAL A 162 7.39 -11.61 14.84
CA VAL A 162 8.79 -12.01 14.61
C VAL A 162 8.99 -13.51 14.80
N ALA A 163 8.36 -14.10 15.82
CA ALA A 163 8.36 -15.53 16.11
C ALA A 163 7.87 -16.43 14.97
N GLU A 164 7.07 -15.91 14.03
CA GLU A 164 6.50 -16.68 12.91
C GLU A 164 7.29 -16.53 11.60
N THR A 165 8.37 -15.75 11.64
CA THR A 165 9.24 -15.52 10.48
C THR A 165 10.50 -16.37 10.58
N ASP A 166 11.21 -16.51 9.46
CA ASP A 166 12.54 -17.13 9.44
C ASP A 166 13.55 -16.40 10.36
N LEU A 167 13.29 -15.13 10.69
CA LEU A 167 14.10 -14.32 11.61
C LEU A 167 14.19 -14.95 13.01
N ALA A 168 13.12 -15.61 13.47
CA ALA A 168 13.09 -16.29 14.77
C ALA A 168 14.22 -17.33 14.89
N GLY A 169 14.47 -18.09 13.81
CA GLY A 169 15.55 -19.08 13.78
C GLY A 169 16.95 -18.45 13.91
N TYR A 170 17.16 -17.29 13.29
CA TYR A 170 18.41 -16.55 13.42
C TYR A 170 18.60 -15.96 14.83
N ILE A 171 17.54 -15.38 15.41
CA ILE A 171 17.53 -14.85 16.78
C ILE A 171 17.85 -15.96 17.78
N ALA A 172 17.22 -17.13 17.64
CA ALA A 172 17.46 -18.28 18.51
C ALA A 172 18.94 -18.72 18.50
N ARG A 173 19.58 -18.76 17.33
CA ARG A 173 21.01 -19.10 17.20
C ARG A 173 21.91 -18.04 17.82
N LEU A 174 21.60 -16.76 17.59
CA LEU A 174 22.35 -15.66 18.20
C LEU A 174 22.26 -15.70 19.72
N ARG A 175 21.06 -15.90 20.26
CA ARG A 175 20.82 -16.07 21.70
C ARG A 175 21.62 -17.24 22.28
N ALA A 176 21.59 -18.40 21.63
CA ALA A 176 22.37 -19.56 22.06
C ALA A 176 23.89 -19.26 22.08
N THR A 177 24.38 -18.49 21.11
CA THR A 177 25.78 -18.06 21.04
C THR A 177 26.14 -17.11 22.18
N LEU A 178 25.27 -16.15 22.50
CA LEU A 178 25.46 -15.22 23.61
C LEU A 178 25.41 -15.93 24.97
N GLN A 179 24.52 -16.91 25.13
CA GLN A 179 24.45 -17.76 26.33
C GLN A 179 25.71 -18.61 26.51
N ALA A 180 26.24 -19.18 25.42
CA ALA A 180 27.51 -19.90 25.47
C ALA A 180 28.68 -18.98 25.87
N LEU A 181 28.70 -17.75 25.34
CA LEU A 181 29.70 -16.75 25.72
C LEU A 181 29.56 -16.33 27.20
N GLU A 182 28.35 -16.19 27.71
CA GLU A 182 28.08 -15.90 29.13
C GLU A 182 28.61 -17.01 30.05
N GLN A 183 28.45 -18.28 29.67
CA GLN A 183 29.00 -19.42 30.41
C GLN A 183 30.53 -19.36 30.51
N VAL A 184 31.20 -19.03 29.40
CA VAL A 184 32.66 -18.85 29.38
C VAL A 184 33.10 -17.69 30.27
N VAL A 185 32.40 -16.55 30.22
CA VAL A 185 32.73 -15.34 31.01
C VAL A 185 32.39 -15.51 32.50
N SER A 186 31.39 -16.32 32.85
CA SER A 186 31.06 -16.64 34.24
C SER A 186 32.02 -17.62 34.90
N GLY A 187 32.96 -18.20 34.14
CA GLY A 187 33.89 -19.19 34.66
C GLY A 187 33.19 -20.50 35.01
N ALA A 188 32.08 -20.81 34.33
CA ALA A 188 31.41 -22.09 34.43
C ALA A 188 32.15 -23.15 33.59
N GLU A 189 33.40 -23.44 33.96
CA GLU A 189 34.13 -24.69 33.71
C GLU A 189 34.97 -25.04 34.96
#